data_AF-A0AAA9RUB1-F1
#
_entry.id   AF-A0AAA9RUB1-F1
#
_cell.length_a   1.000
_cell.length_b   1.000
_cell.length_c   1.000
_cell.angle_alpha   90.00
_cell.angle_beta   90.00
_cell.angle_gamma   90.00
#
_symmetry.space_group_name_H-M   'P 1'
#
loop_
_entity.id
_entity.type
_entity.pdbx_description
1 polymer ?
#
loop_
_entity_poly.entity_id
_entity_poly.type
_entity_poly.pdbx_seq_one_letter_code
_entity_poly.pdbx_strand_id
1 'polypeptide(L)'
;MPQLGLLPGRAWTVLLGLLRPPPGALCIRAVRSHSQDFDIAGQFDPMIPDAECLKIMCEILSGLHLGDFLIKISWKDVRHEMVVKKGLAPEVADRIGDYVQCHGGISLVEQMFQDPRLSQNKQALEGLGDLKLLFEYLTLFGVAEKVSFDLSLARGLDYYTGVIYEAVLLQTPVHAEEEPLNMGSVAAGGRYDGLVGMFDPRGHKVPCVGLSIGVERIFSIVEQRIKTFGEKIRTTETQVFVATPQKNFLQERLKLIAELWDAGIKAELMYKNNPKLLPQLHYCENMGIPLVVIIGEQELKEGVIKLRSVASREEVAIKRENLVAEIQKRLSES
;
A
#
# COMPACT_ATOMS: atom_id res chain seq x y z
N MET A 1 31.73 -3.56 -29.00
CA MET A 1 31.10 -3.49 -27.67
C MET A 1 29.60 -3.66 -27.86
N PRO A 2 28.93 -4.58 -27.16
CA PRO A 2 27.47 -4.71 -27.27
C PRO A 2 26.84 -3.45 -26.67
N GLN A 3 25.90 -2.84 -27.40
CA GLN A 3 25.05 -1.78 -26.88
C GLN A 3 24.20 -2.37 -25.75
N LEU A 4 24.50 -2.06 -24.48
CA LEU A 4 23.49 -2.10 -23.43
C LEU A 4 22.53 -0.94 -23.70
N GLY A 5 21.62 -1.11 -24.66
CA GLY A 5 20.40 -0.31 -24.69
C GLY A 5 19.53 -0.81 -23.56
N LEU A 6 19.12 0.07 -22.64
CA LEU A 6 18.01 -0.22 -21.74
C LEU A 6 16.81 -0.55 -22.63
N LEU A 7 16.44 -1.83 -22.67
CA LEU A 7 15.23 -2.28 -23.36
C LEU A 7 14.00 -1.69 -22.64
N PRO A 8 12.87 -1.51 -23.34
CA PRO A 8 11.61 -1.17 -22.68
C PRO A 8 11.35 -2.14 -21.53
N GLY A 9 11.01 -1.60 -20.36
CA GLY A 9 10.98 -2.38 -19.14
C GLY A 9 10.00 -1.83 -18.11
N ARG A 10 9.49 -2.73 -17.26
CA ARG A 10 8.65 -2.41 -16.11
C ARG A 10 9.41 -2.84 -14.86
N ALA A 11 9.47 -1.98 -13.86
CA ALA A 11 10.17 -2.27 -12.62
C ALA A 11 9.32 -1.88 -11.42
N TRP A 12 9.33 -2.74 -10.41
CA TRP A 12 8.82 -2.48 -9.07
C TRP A 12 10.01 -2.44 -8.13
N THR A 13 10.12 -1.36 -7.36
CA THR A 13 11.25 -1.13 -6.46
C THR A 13 10.75 -0.72 -5.09
N VAL A 14 11.20 -1.43 -4.06
CA VAL A 14 10.91 -1.10 -2.66
C VAL A 14 12.22 -0.68 -1.99
N LEU A 15 12.32 0.59 -1.62
CA LEU A 15 13.54 1.16 -1.07
C LEU A 15 13.28 2.00 0.19
N LEU A 16 14.31 2.06 1.04
CA LEU A 16 14.34 2.97 2.17
C LEU A 16 15.08 4.26 1.75
N GLY A 17 14.33 5.35 1.60
CA GLY A 17 14.84 6.68 1.36
C GLY A 17 15.36 7.32 2.65
N LEU A 18 16.43 8.12 2.52
CA LEU A 18 16.96 8.95 3.60
C LEU A 18 16.86 10.42 3.19
N LEU A 19 15.96 11.15 3.83
CA LEU A 19 15.81 12.58 3.66
C LEU A 19 16.33 13.31 4.89
N ARG A 20 17.13 14.35 4.66
CA ARG A 20 17.50 15.29 5.71
C ARG A 20 16.37 16.31 5.85
N PRO A 21 15.76 16.46 7.04
CA PRO A 21 14.66 17.41 7.19
C PRO A 21 15.13 18.85 6.95
N PRO A 22 14.25 19.73 6.44
CA PRO A 22 14.58 21.13 6.23
C PRO A 22 14.89 21.85 7.56
N PRO A 23 15.66 22.96 7.53
CA PRO A 23 15.96 23.74 8.73
C PRO A 23 14.65 24.24 9.37
N GLY A 24 14.39 23.86 10.63
CA GLY A 24 13.19 24.27 11.39
C GLY A 24 12.17 23.17 11.67
N ALA A 25 12.32 21.96 11.13
CA ALA A 25 11.52 20.81 11.55
C ALA A 25 11.89 20.39 12.98
N LEU A 26 10.90 20.23 13.87
CA LEU A 26 11.10 19.81 15.27
C LEU A 26 11.79 18.43 15.44
N CYS A 27 11.91 17.65 14.36
CA CYS A 27 12.50 16.32 14.38
C CYS A 27 13.95 16.35 13.89
N ILE A 28 14.90 16.16 14.80
CA ILE A 28 16.36 16.15 14.55
C ILE A 28 16.83 14.81 13.92
N ARG A 29 15.94 13.83 13.70
CA ARG A 29 16.28 12.56 13.04
C ARG A 29 16.18 12.70 11.53
N ALA A 30 17.15 12.12 10.80
CA ALA A 30 16.98 11.84 9.38
C ALA A 30 15.64 11.11 9.19
N VAL A 31 14.79 11.64 8.31
CA VAL A 31 13.51 11.01 8.00
C VAL A 31 13.85 9.82 7.12
N ARG A 32 13.86 8.64 7.73
CA ARG A 32 13.77 7.37 7.01
C ARG A 32 12.35 7.31 6.49
N SER A 33 12.18 7.16 5.18
CA SER A 33 10.87 6.97 4.59
C SER A 33 10.92 5.82 3.59
N HIS A 34 9.93 4.93 3.66
CA HIS A 34 9.81 3.84 2.70
C HIS A 34 9.03 4.35 1.49
N SER A 35 9.61 4.24 0.30
CA SER A 35 8.89 4.43 -0.97
C SER A 35 8.72 3.08 -1.66
N GLN A 36 7.54 2.89 -2.22
CA GLN A 36 7.28 1.80 -3.16
C GLN A 36 7.03 2.41 -4.53
N ASP A 37 8.01 2.24 -5.40
CA ASP A 37 8.06 2.90 -6.69
C ASP A 37 7.77 1.87 -7.79
N PHE A 38 6.88 2.22 -8.72
CA PHE A 38 6.60 1.46 -9.93
C PHE A 38 6.79 2.36 -11.14
N ASP A 39 7.63 1.91 -12.07
CA ASP A 39 8.00 2.69 -13.24
C ASP A 39 7.90 1.85 -14.52
N ILE A 40 7.40 2.49 -15.58
CA ILE A 40 7.39 1.99 -16.95
C ILE A 40 8.32 2.89 -17.76
N ALA A 41 9.39 2.32 -18.30
CA ALA A 41 10.35 3.01 -19.13
C ALA A 41 10.32 2.44 -20.56
N GLY A 42 10.24 3.32 -21.55
CA GLY A 42 10.26 2.94 -22.96
C GLY A 42 9.35 3.81 -23.84
N GLN A 43 9.50 3.64 -25.15
CA GLN A 43 8.66 4.31 -26.13
C GLN A 43 7.41 3.46 -26.41
N PHE A 44 6.25 4.01 -26.09
CA PHE A 44 4.94 3.37 -26.23
C PHE A 44 3.94 4.34 -26.86
N ASP A 45 2.77 3.83 -27.23
CA ASP A 45 1.67 4.68 -27.70
C ASP A 45 1.18 5.61 -26.56
N PRO A 46 0.71 6.83 -26.89
CA PRO A 46 0.38 7.85 -25.91
C PRO A 46 -0.64 7.38 -24.86
N MET A 47 -0.41 7.78 -23.62
CA MET A 47 -1.32 7.64 -22.47
C MET A 47 -1.65 6.22 -21.99
N ILE A 48 -1.24 5.17 -22.71
CA ILE A 48 -1.48 3.78 -22.27
C ILE A 48 -0.73 3.47 -20.97
N PRO A 49 0.60 3.73 -20.86
CA PRO A 49 1.34 3.43 -19.63
C PRO A 49 0.91 4.33 -18.47
N ASP A 50 0.52 5.58 -18.76
CA ASP A 50 0.05 6.56 -17.79
C ASP A 50 -1.28 6.11 -17.15
N ALA A 51 -2.22 5.62 -17.98
CA ALA A 51 -3.48 5.05 -17.52
C ALA A 51 -3.25 3.80 -16.66
N GLU A 52 -2.28 2.95 -17.03
CA GLU A 52 -1.91 1.76 -16.27
C GLU A 52 -1.36 2.12 -14.87
N CYS A 53 -0.50 3.13 -14.76
CA CYS A 53 -0.03 3.62 -13.46
C CYS A 53 -1.20 4.07 -12.56
N LEU A 54 -2.16 4.83 -13.10
CA LEU A 54 -3.35 5.24 -12.35
C LEU A 54 -4.22 4.05 -11.92
N LYS A 55 -4.37 3.04 -12.80
CA LYS A 55 -5.11 1.81 -12.50
C LYS A 55 -4.47 1.03 -11.36
N ILE A 56 -3.15 0.82 -11.41
CA ILE A 56 -2.37 0.15 -10.37
C ILE A 56 -2.52 0.87 -9.03
N MET A 57 -2.38 2.20 -9.02
CA MET A 57 -2.56 3.00 -7.80
C MET A 57 -3.98 2.84 -7.24
N CYS A 58 -5.01 2.88 -8.11
CA CYS A 58 -6.39 2.68 -7.69
C CYS A 58 -6.63 1.29 -7.11
N GLU A 59 -6.06 0.24 -7.70
CA GLU A 59 -6.18 -1.14 -7.21
C GLU A 59 -5.53 -1.32 -5.84
N ILE A 60 -4.31 -0.79 -5.65
CA ILE A 60 -3.61 -0.89 -4.37
C ILE A 60 -4.37 -0.14 -3.27
N LEU A 61 -4.77 1.11 -3.51
CA LEU A 61 -5.49 1.91 -2.51
C LEU A 61 -6.87 1.31 -2.18
N SER A 62 -7.57 0.76 -3.18
CA SER A 62 -8.85 0.08 -2.95
C SER A 62 -8.67 -1.24 -2.20
N GLY A 63 -7.64 -2.03 -2.54
CA GLY A 63 -7.33 -3.30 -1.89
C GLY A 63 -6.86 -3.16 -0.43
N LEU A 64 -6.27 -2.02 -0.08
CA LEU A 64 -5.94 -1.67 1.31
C LEU A 64 -7.16 -1.18 2.12
N HIS A 65 -8.32 -1.06 1.47
CA HIS A 65 -9.60 -0.66 2.07
C HIS A 65 -9.54 0.67 2.84
N LEU A 66 -8.63 1.60 2.50
CA LEU A 66 -8.32 2.78 3.34
C LEU A 66 -9.43 3.84 3.45
N GLY A 67 -10.57 3.63 2.78
CA GLY A 67 -11.64 4.61 2.62
C GLY A 67 -11.65 5.17 1.19
N ASP A 68 -12.48 6.19 0.95
CA ASP A 68 -12.48 6.88 -0.34
C ASP A 68 -11.18 7.67 -0.51
N PHE A 69 -10.73 7.78 -1.75
CA PHE A 69 -9.54 8.55 -2.09
C PHE A 69 -9.80 9.29 -3.39
N LEU A 70 -9.07 10.38 -3.56
CA LEU A 70 -9.16 11.23 -4.73
C LEU A 70 -7.76 11.64 -5.13
N ILE A 71 -7.58 12.12 -6.37
CA ILE A 71 -6.28 12.55 -6.84
C ILE A 71 -6.23 14.09 -6.90
N LYS A 72 -5.37 14.78 -6.12
CA LYS A 72 -5.37 16.27 -5.93
C LYS A 72 -4.08 16.87 -5.34
N ILE A 73 -3.87 18.21 -5.44
CA ILE A 73 -3.28 19.06 -4.36
C ILE A 73 -3.41 20.59 -4.57
N SER A 74 -3.37 21.37 -3.47
CA SER A 74 -3.80 22.79 -3.35
C SER A 74 -2.97 23.93 -3.97
N TRP A 75 -3.67 24.98 -4.42
CA TRP A 75 -3.19 26.23 -5.03
C TRP A 75 -2.13 27.04 -4.26
N LYS A 76 -2.21 27.08 -2.93
CA LYS A 76 -1.41 28.01 -2.11
C LYS A 76 0.09 27.77 -2.25
N ASP A 77 0.48 26.50 -2.31
CA ASP A 77 1.88 26.10 -2.46
C ASP A 77 2.38 26.31 -3.90
N VAL A 78 1.49 26.11 -4.89
CA VAL A 78 1.78 26.31 -6.31
C VAL A 78 2.07 27.76 -6.64
N ARG A 79 1.23 28.69 -6.18
CA ARG A 79 1.45 30.13 -6.41
C ARG A 79 2.77 30.60 -5.79
N HIS A 80 3.11 30.11 -4.60
CA HIS A 80 4.37 30.45 -3.95
C HIS A 80 5.58 29.96 -4.76
N GLU A 81 5.54 28.73 -5.27
CA GLU A 81 6.61 28.19 -6.10
C GLU A 81 6.78 28.98 -7.41
N MET A 82 5.68 29.32 -8.07
CA MET A 82 5.68 30.07 -9.33
C MET A 82 6.32 31.46 -9.19
N VAL A 83 5.94 32.20 -8.13
CA VAL A 83 6.41 33.57 -7.93
C VAL A 83 7.81 33.60 -7.31
N VAL A 84 8.09 32.75 -6.31
CA VAL A 84 9.32 32.84 -5.51
C VAL A 84 10.48 32.02 -6.10
N LYS A 85 10.22 30.81 -6.60
CA LYS A 85 11.29 29.94 -7.13
C LYS A 85 11.50 30.11 -8.64
N LYS A 86 10.42 30.20 -9.40
CA LYS A 86 10.47 30.29 -10.88
C LYS A 86 10.48 31.73 -11.39
N GLY A 87 10.28 32.72 -10.52
CA GLY A 87 10.41 34.15 -10.85
C GLY A 87 9.31 34.71 -11.74
N LEU A 88 8.13 34.08 -11.77
CA LEU A 88 7.00 34.57 -12.54
C LEU A 88 6.43 35.84 -11.90
N ALA A 89 6.03 36.80 -12.74
CA ALA A 89 5.34 37.99 -12.28
C ALA A 89 4.02 37.59 -11.57
N PRO A 90 3.68 38.20 -10.42
CA PRO A 90 2.47 37.87 -9.65
C PRO A 90 1.20 37.89 -10.49
N GLU A 91 1.11 38.81 -11.45
CA GLU A 91 -0.05 38.97 -12.35
C GLU A 91 -0.18 37.78 -13.31
N VAL A 92 0.93 37.17 -13.70
CA VAL A 92 0.92 35.94 -14.53
C VAL A 92 0.49 34.75 -13.70
N ALA A 93 0.93 34.67 -12.44
CA ALA A 93 0.46 33.65 -11.51
C ALA A 93 -1.03 33.82 -11.18
N ASP A 94 -1.52 35.05 -11.02
CA ASP A 94 -2.92 35.31 -10.70
C ASP A 94 -3.86 34.97 -11.86
N ARG A 95 -3.45 35.21 -13.13
CA ARG A 95 -4.18 34.69 -14.31
C ARG A 95 -4.24 33.16 -14.37
N ILE A 96 -3.23 32.47 -13.83
CA ILE A 96 -3.22 31.01 -13.71
C ILE A 96 -4.12 30.58 -12.54
N GLY A 97 -4.29 31.44 -11.53
CA GLY A 97 -5.17 31.22 -10.40
C GLY A 97 -6.64 30.99 -10.75
N ASP A 98 -7.15 31.67 -11.78
CA ASP A 98 -8.51 31.46 -12.29
C ASP A 98 -8.75 30.00 -12.70
N TYR A 99 -7.72 29.36 -13.27
CA TYR A 99 -7.77 27.97 -13.76
C TYR A 99 -7.54 26.96 -12.65
N VAL A 100 -6.66 27.29 -11.72
CA VAL A 100 -6.25 26.42 -10.62
C VAL A 100 -7.41 26.12 -9.67
N GLN A 101 -8.41 27.01 -9.57
CA GLN A 101 -9.62 26.73 -8.78
C GLN A 101 -10.55 25.70 -9.44
N CYS A 102 -10.35 25.36 -10.71
CA CYS A 102 -11.18 24.40 -11.42
C CYS A 102 -10.74 22.96 -11.12
N HIS A 103 -11.68 22.16 -10.61
CA HIS A 103 -11.53 20.72 -10.47
C HIS A 103 -12.78 19.99 -10.97
N GLY A 104 -12.61 18.82 -11.59
CA GLY A 104 -13.72 18.07 -12.17
C GLY A 104 -13.29 16.75 -12.79
N GLY A 105 -14.18 16.13 -13.55
CA GLY A 105 -13.87 14.94 -14.36
C GLY A 105 -13.61 15.29 -15.82
N ILE A 106 -13.96 14.38 -16.72
CA ILE A 106 -13.83 14.57 -18.17
C ILE A 106 -14.56 15.82 -18.69
N SER A 107 -15.70 16.20 -18.10
CA SER A 107 -16.47 17.39 -18.49
C SER A 107 -15.67 18.68 -18.34
N LEU A 108 -14.78 18.76 -17.34
CA LEU A 108 -13.91 19.91 -17.15
C LEU A 108 -12.83 19.96 -18.24
N VAL A 109 -12.28 18.80 -18.64
CA VAL A 109 -11.32 18.71 -19.75
C VAL A 109 -11.97 19.24 -21.03
N GLU A 110 -13.21 18.85 -21.31
CA GLU A 110 -13.97 19.33 -22.47
C GLU A 110 -14.26 20.84 -22.42
N GLN A 111 -14.56 21.38 -21.24
CA GLN A 111 -14.72 22.82 -21.05
C GLN A 111 -13.43 23.58 -21.31
N MET A 112 -12.28 23.06 -20.87
CA MET A 112 -10.97 23.69 -21.08
C MET A 112 -10.56 23.71 -22.56
N PHE A 113 -10.99 22.72 -23.35
CA PHE A 113 -10.82 22.75 -24.81
C PHE A 113 -11.53 23.92 -25.50
N GLN A 114 -12.65 24.38 -24.92
CA GLN A 114 -13.42 25.50 -25.46
C GLN A 114 -12.91 26.86 -24.97
N ASP A 115 -11.94 26.90 -24.06
CA ASP A 115 -11.39 28.16 -23.54
C ASP A 115 -10.54 28.86 -24.64
N PRO A 116 -10.87 30.10 -25.03
CA PRO A 116 -10.14 30.84 -26.07
C PRO A 116 -8.67 31.13 -25.74
N ARG A 117 -8.31 31.21 -24.45
CA ARG A 117 -6.95 31.49 -23.98
C ARG A 117 -6.09 30.23 -24.03
N LEU A 118 -6.65 29.07 -23.68
CA LEU A 118 -5.94 27.78 -23.71
C LEU A 118 -5.84 27.23 -25.14
N SER A 119 -6.89 27.38 -25.95
CA SER A 119 -6.92 26.93 -27.34
C SER A 119 -5.91 27.64 -28.26
N GLN A 120 -5.39 28.79 -27.86
CA GLN A 120 -4.32 29.49 -28.60
C GLN A 120 -2.92 28.97 -28.25
N ASN A 121 -2.78 28.17 -27.19
CA ASN A 121 -1.50 27.63 -26.75
C ASN A 121 -1.35 26.17 -27.21
N LYS A 122 -0.41 25.93 -28.12
CA LYS A 122 -0.14 24.59 -28.68
C LYS A 122 0.20 23.55 -27.59
N GLN A 123 0.99 23.91 -26.59
CA GLN A 123 1.36 22.98 -25.51
C GLN A 123 0.16 22.65 -24.62
N ALA A 124 -0.70 23.62 -24.36
CA ALA A 124 -1.93 23.40 -23.60
C ALA A 124 -2.89 22.48 -24.36
N LEU A 125 -3.04 22.65 -25.67
CA LEU A 125 -3.85 21.77 -26.51
C LEU A 125 -3.33 20.33 -26.55
N GLU A 126 -2.01 20.14 -26.67
CA GLU A 126 -1.39 18.81 -26.61
C GLU A 126 -1.67 18.13 -25.26
N GLY A 127 -1.45 18.85 -24.14
CA GLY A 127 -1.72 18.32 -22.80
C GLY A 127 -3.21 18.02 -22.55
N LEU A 128 -4.13 18.87 -23.02
CA LEU A 128 -5.57 18.59 -22.94
C LEU A 128 -5.98 17.39 -23.80
N GLY A 129 -5.34 17.19 -24.96
CA GLY A 129 -5.54 16.02 -25.82
C GLY A 129 -5.13 14.73 -25.12
N ASP A 130 -3.96 14.74 -24.50
CA ASP A 130 -3.45 13.63 -23.69
C ASP A 130 -4.38 13.34 -22.50
N LEU A 131 -4.87 14.36 -21.80
CA LEU A 131 -5.83 14.19 -20.70
C LEU A 131 -7.15 13.60 -21.17
N LYS A 132 -7.69 14.04 -22.32
CA LYS A 132 -8.91 13.45 -22.87
C LYS A 132 -8.71 11.96 -23.15
N LEU A 133 -7.62 11.60 -23.83
CA LEU A 133 -7.30 10.22 -24.13
C LEU A 133 -7.10 9.38 -22.86
N LEU A 134 -6.47 9.96 -21.84
CA LEU A 134 -6.32 9.35 -20.52
C LEU A 134 -7.68 9.05 -19.88
N PHE A 135 -8.63 10.00 -19.87
CA PHE A 135 -9.98 9.76 -19.32
C PHE A 135 -10.76 8.69 -20.09
N GLU A 136 -10.58 8.59 -21.41
CA GLU A 136 -11.13 7.49 -22.21
C GLU A 136 -10.61 6.14 -21.72
N TYR A 137 -9.29 6.01 -21.51
CA TYR A 137 -8.68 4.78 -20.98
C TYR A 137 -9.08 4.47 -19.54
N LEU A 138 -9.14 5.49 -18.68
CA LEU A 138 -9.58 5.33 -17.28
C LEU A 138 -11.04 4.87 -17.19
N THR A 139 -11.88 5.28 -18.15
CA THR A 139 -13.27 4.82 -18.25
C THR A 139 -13.31 3.34 -18.61
N LEU A 140 -12.51 2.90 -19.58
CA LEU A 140 -12.37 1.48 -19.94
C LEU A 140 -11.83 0.63 -18.78
N PHE A 141 -10.93 1.18 -17.97
CA PHE A 141 -10.42 0.54 -16.76
C PHE A 141 -11.37 0.59 -15.56
N GLY A 142 -12.50 1.27 -15.67
CA GLY A 142 -13.52 1.38 -14.63
C GLY A 142 -13.05 2.17 -13.40
N VAL A 143 -12.14 3.13 -13.57
CA VAL A 143 -11.55 3.92 -12.48
C VAL A 143 -11.69 5.44 -12.67
N ALA A 144 -12.30 5.89 -13.77
CA ALA A 144 -12.47 7.32 -14.07
C ALA A 144 -13.15 8.11 -12.93
N GLU A 145 -14.11 7.51 -12.22
CA GLU A 145 -14.82 8.16 -11.11
C GLU A 145 -13.93 8.48 -9.89
N LYS A 146 -12.78 7.80 -9.77
CA LYS A 146 -11.80 8.03 -8.68
C LYS A 146 -10.78 9.13 -9.02
N VAL A 147 -10.82 9.63 -10.25
CA VAL A 147 -9.84 10.57 -10.79
C VAL A 147 -10.50 11.93 -10.98
N SER A 148 -9.96 12.95 -10.32
CA SER A 148 -10.33 14.34 -10.54
C SER A 148 -9.21 15.02 -11.31
N PHE A 149 -9.55 15.62 -12.45
CA PHE A 149 -8.70 16.60 -13.10
C PHE A 149 -8.72 17.87 -12.24
N ASP A 150 -7.54 18.27 -11.76
CA ASP A 150 -7.37 19.39 -10.85
C ASP A 150 -6.15 20.21 -11.30
N LEU A 151 -6.39 21.44 -11.78
CA LEU A 151 -5.34 22.31 -12.29
C LEU A 151 -4.48 22.89 -11.15
N SER A 152 -4.89 22.73 -9.89
CA SER A 152 -4.10 23.14 -8.73
C SER A 152 -2.91 22.24 -8.44
N LEU A 153 -2.83 21.05 -9.05
CA LEU A 153 -1.73 20.12 -8.85
C LEU A 153 -0.48 20.53 -9.64
N ALA A 154 0.44 21.23 -8.98
CA ALA A 154 1.78 21.49 -9.52
C ALA A 154 2.86 21.02 -8.53
N ARG A 155 3.53 19.91 -8.88
CA ARG A 155 4.63 19.32 -8.10
C ARG A 155 5.68 18.75 -9.02
N GLY A 156 6.92 18.67 -8.54
CA GLY A 156 8.01 18.02 -9.28
C GLY A 156 8.31 18.66 -10.64
N LEU A 157 8.07 19.98 -10.76
CA LEU A 157 8.26 20.75 -12.01
C LEU A 157 9.70 20.77 -12.52
N ASP A 158 10.64 20.23 -11.75
CA ASP A 158 12.04 20.12 -12.12
C ASP A 158 12.33 18.91 -13.01
N TYR A 159 11.44 17.90 -13.03
CA TYR A 159 11.66 16.67 -13.80
C TYR A 159 10.41 16.09 -14.50
N TYR A 160 9.18 16.38 -14.05
CA TYR A 160 7.99 15.93 -14.77
C TYR A 160 7.82 16.71 -16.08
N THR A 161 7.50 15.99 -17.15
CA THR A 161 7.35 16.51 -18.52
C THR A 161 5.95 16.29 -19.10
N GLY A 162 5.09 15.54 -18.40
CA GLY A 162 3.72 15.22 -18.83
C GLY A 162 2.75 15.19 -17.66
N VAL A 163 1.91 14.16 -17.59
CA VAL A 163 0.92 14.03 -16.51
C VAL A 163 1.57 13.97 -15.13
N ILE A 164 0.86 14.52 -14.15
CA ILE A 164 1.20 14.48 -12.73
C ILE A 164 -0.06 14.04 -12.00
N TYR A 165 0.08 13.13 -11.05
CA TYR A 165 -1.02 12.66 -10.23
C TYR A 165 -0.57 12.46 -8.78
N GLU A 166 -1.50 12.65 -7.87
CA GLU A 166 -1.31 12.52 -6.43
C GLU A 166 -2.56 12.00 -5.77
N ALA A 167 -2.54 10.81 -5.18
CA ALA A 167 -3.66 10.28 -4.42
C ALA A 167 -3.66 10.81 -2.97
N VAL A 168 -4.80 11.35 -2.55
CA VAL A 168 -5.13 11.83 -1.21
C VAL A 168 -6.28 11.00 -0.65
N LEU A 169 -6.18 10.62 0.62
CA LEU A 169 -7.29 9.95 1.31
C LEU A 169 -8.36 10.95 1.73
N LEU A 170 -9.61 10.57 1.53
CA LEU A 170 -10.78 11.29 1.98
C LEU A 170 -11.28 10.65 3.28
N GLN A 171 -11.50 11.47 4.31
CA GLN A 171 -12.28 11.02 5.45
C GLN A 171 -13.74 10.90 5.03
N THR A 172 -14.34 9.75 5.34
CA THR A 172 -15.80 9.62 5.30
C THR A 172 -16.38 10.58 6.35
N PRO A 173 -17.23 11.54 5.96
CA PRO A 173 -17.83 12.47 6.91
C PRO A 173 -18.55 11.72 8.02
N VAL A 174 -18.32 12.11 9.28
CA VAL A 174 -19.08 11.58 10.42
C VAL A 174 -20.53 12.11 10.39
N HIS A 175 -20.75 13.22 9.68
CA HIS A 175 -22.04 13.85 9.45
C HIS A 175 -22.28 14.07 7.95
N ALA A 176 -23.48 13.77 7.46
CA ALA A 176 -23.84 13.76 6.04
C ALA A 176 -23.79 15.14 5.33
N GLU A 177 -23.49 16.22 6.06
CA GLU A 177 -23.44 17.61 5.57
C GLU A 177 -22.01 18.18 5.48
N GLU A 178 -20.98 17.41 5.82
CA GLU A 178 -19.58 17.84 5.76
C GLU A 178 -18.89 17.34 4.48
N GLU A 179 -18.16 18.23 3.82
CA GLU A 179 -17.27 17.85 2.71
C GLU A 179 -16.14 16.92 3.23
N PRO A 180 -15.78 15.86 2.49
CA PRO A 180 -14.76 14.92 2.92
C PRO A 180 -13.42 15.62 3.23
N LEU A 181 -12.97 15.51 4.47
CA LEU A 181 -11.71 16.11 4.92
C LEU A 181 -10.51 15.36 4.31
N ASN A 182 -9.59 16.11 3.71
CA ASN A 182 -8.37 15.59 3.12
C ASN A 182 -7.37 15.20 4.23
N MET A 183 -7.09 13.90 4.37
CA MET A 183 -6.13 13.38 5.36
C MET A 183 -4.67 13.38 4.89
N GLY A 184 -4.43 13.95 3.72
CA GLY A 184 -3.10 14.07 3.11
C GLY A 184 -2.80 12.97 2.10
N SER A 185 -1.73 13.21 1.35
CA SER A 185 -1.24 12.40 0.24
C SER A 185 -0.73 11.02 0.64
N VAL A 186 -1.11 9.96 -0.07
CA VAL A 186 -0.65 8.59 0.17
C VAL A 186 0.10 8.00 -1.02
N ALA A 187 -0.06 8.56 -2.21
CA ALA A 187 0.72 8.20 -3.38
C ALA A 187 0.87 9.39 -4.32
N ALA A 188 1.92 9.43 -5.11
CA ALA A 188 2.13 10.46 -6.13
C ALA A 188 2.96 9.91 -7.29
N GLY A 189 2.89 10.55 -8.44
CA GLY A 189 3.67 10.15 -9.61
C GLY A 189 3.41 11.03 -10.82
N GLY A 190 3.93 10.60 -11.95
CA GLY A 190 3.80 11.30 -13.21
C GLY A 190 4.78 10.85 -14.27
N ARG A 191 4.77 11.54 -15.41
CA ARG A 191 5.62 11.29 -16.59
C ARG A 191 6.85 12.20 -16.60
N TYR A 192 8.04 11.64 -16.81
CA TYR A 192 9.34 12.32 -16.68
C TYR A 192 10.36 11.89 -17.76
N ASP A 193 10.05 12.16 -19.03
CA ASP A 193 10.79 11.63 -20.18
C ASP A 193 12.24 12.15 -20.33
N GLY A 194 12.58 13.22 -19.62
CA GLY A 194 13.90 13.85 -19.67
C GLY A 194 14.92 13.29 -18.69
N LEU A 195 14.48 12.60 -17.62
CA LEU A 195 15.34 12.31 -16.47
C LEU A 195 16.45 11.30 -16.81
N VAL A 196 16.11 10.21 -17.48
CA VAL A 196 17.08 9.17 -17.88
C VAL A 196 18.12 9.73 -18.85
N GLY A 197 17.70 10.64 -19.74
CA GLY A 197 18.59 11.27 -20.72
C GLY A 197 19.69 12.13 -20.09
N MET A 198 19.53 12.58 -18.84
CA MET A 198 20.60 13.29 -18.12
C MET A 198 21.79 12.39 -17.77
N PHE A 199 21.58 11.07 -17.72
CA PHE A 199 22.60 10.08 -17.37
C PHE A 199 23.13 9.30 -18.58
N ASP A 200 22.46 9.37 -19.74
CA ASP A 200 22.97 8.79 -20.98
C ASP A 200 24.06 9.72 -21.57
N PRO A 201 25.30 9.23 -21.79
CA PRO A 201 26.39 10.06 -22.35
C PRO A 201 26.09 10.66 -23.72
N ARG A 202 25.09 10.11 -24.44
CA ARG A 202 24.67 10.56 -25.77
C ARG A 202 23.37 11.37 -25.72
N GLY A 203 22.79 11.57 -24.54
CA GLY A 203 21.57 12.36 -24.33
C GLY A 203 20.30 11.73 -24.92
N HIS A 204 20.26 10.41 -25.14
CA HIS A 204 19.04 9.76 -25.62
C HIS A 204 17.95 9.88 -24.57
N LYS A 205 16.79 10.40 -25.00
CA LYS A 205 15.60 10.44 -24.16
C LYS A 205 14.99 9.05 -24.07
N VAL A 206 14.67 8.64 -22.85
CA VAL A 206 13.90 7.43 -22.57
C VAL A 206 12.62 7.89 -21.87
N PRO A 207 11.46 7.82 -22.54
CA PRO A 207 10.20 8.18 -21.92
C PRO A 207 9.91 7.30 -20.71
N CYS A 208 9.48 7.91 -19.61
CA CYS A 208 9.23 7.22 -18.35
C CYS A 208 7.97 7.76 -17.69
N VAL A 209 7.17 6.87 -17.12
CA VAL A 209 6.05 7.22 -16.25
C VAL A 209 6.05 6.27 -15.06
N GLY A 210 5.69 6.78 -13.88
CA GLY A 210 5.70 5.97 -12.68
C GLY A 210 4.92 6.56 -11.53
N LEU A 211 4.79 5.78 -10.47
CA LEU A 211 4.09 6.14 -9.25
C LEU A 211 4.90 5.69 -8.04
N SER A 212 4.73 6.41 -6.94
CA SER A 212 5.34 6.14 -5.65
C SER A 212 4.26 6.11 -4.58
N ILE A 213 4.28 5.09 -3.72
CA ILE A 213 3.34 4.94 -2.60
C ILE A 213 4.06 5.22 -1.28
N GLY A 214 3.52 6.18 -0.52
CA GLY A 214 3.98 6.56 0.80
C GLY A 214 3.46 5.60 1.89
N VAL A 215 4.11 4.44 2.03
CA VAL A 215 3.62 3.36 2.91
C VAL A 215 3.60 3.70 4.40
N GLU A 216 4.36 4.69 4.85
CA GLU A 216 4.38 5.09 6.28
C GLU A 216 3.03 5.64 6.75
N ARG A 217 2.38 6.43 5.91
CA ARG A 217 1.04 6.96 6.20
C ARG A 217 0.01 5.85 6.17
N ILE A 218 0.14 4.93 5.21
CA ILE A 218 -0.72 3.75 5.10
C ILE A 218 -0.63 2.89 6.37
N PHE A 219 0.58 2.59 6.86
CA PHE A 219 0.76 1.81 8.10
C PHE A 219 0.12 2.48 9.30
N SER A 220 0.27 3.79 9.44
CA SER A 220 -0.32 4.54 10.55
C SER A 220 -1.85 4.44 10.55
N ILE A 221 -2.47 4.51 9.36
CA ILE A 221 -3.93 4.45 9.20
C ILE A 221 -4.45 3.03 9.45
N VAL A 222 -3.76 2.01 8.91
CA VAL A 222 -4.11 0.61 9.15
C VAL A 222 -3.98 0.26 10.63
N GLU A 223 -2.91 0.68 11.30
CA GLU A 223 -2.69 0.43 12.72
C GLU A 223 -3.77 1.12 13.59
N GLN A 224 -4.13 2.36 13.27
CA GLN A 224 -5.22 3.07 13.96
C GLN A 224 -6.55 2.35 13.78
N ARG A 225 -6.87 1.92 12.56
CA ARG A 225 -8.09 1.17 12.27
C ARG A 225 -8.15 -0.12 13.10
N ILE A 226 -7.09 -0.91 13.10
CA ILE A 226 -7.04 -2.17 13.86
C ILE A 226 -7.24 -1.91 15.35
N LYS A 227 -6.64 -0.84 15.90
CA LYS A 227 -6.86 -0.42 17.30
C LYS A 227 -8.32 -0.04 17.56
N THR A 228 -9.00 0.65 16.64
CA THR A 228 -10.40 1.03 16.76
C THR A 228 -11.35 -0.17 16.77
N PHE A 229 -11.10 -1.17 15.91
CA PHE A 229 -11.92 -2.38 15.86
C PHE A 229 -11.57 -3.42 16.93
N GLY A 230 -10.54 -3.16 17.75
CA GLY A 230 -10.13 -4.05 18.84
C GLY A 230 -9.53 -5.38 18.36
N GLU A 231 -9.15 -5.47 17.09
CA GLU A 231 -8.51 -6.67 16.55
C GLU A 231 -7.07 -6.76 17.05
N LYS A 232 -6.71 -7.94 17.55
CA LYS A 232 -5.35 -8.18 18.05
C LYS A 232 -4.46 -8.61 16.89
N ILE A 233 -3.47 -7.78 16.55
CA ILE A 233 -2.49 -8.11 15.52
C ILE A 233 -1.62 -9.26 16.01
N ARG A 234 -1.65 -10.37 15.27
CA ARG A 234 -0.76 -11.50 15.51
C ARG A 234 0.62 -11.16 14.96
N THR A 235 1.64 -11.36 15.79
CA THR A 235 3.05 -11.20 15.41
C THR A 235 3.69 -12.50 14.95
N THR A 236 2.97 -13.62 15.06
CA THR A 236 3.43 -14.94 14.66
C THR A 236 2.34 -15.68 13.87
N GLU A 237 2.78 -16.58 12.99
CA GLU A 237 1.91 -17.42 12.17
C GLU A 237 1.66 -18.80 12.79
N THR A 238 1.96 -18.96 14.08
CA THR A 238 1.88 -20.22 14.81
C THR A 238 0.44 -20.75 14.84
N GLN A 239 0.21 -21.91 14.23
CA GLN A 239 -1.11 -22.50 14.07
C GLN A 239 -1.50 -23.33 15.29
N VAL A 240 -0.54 -24.04 15.88
CA VAL A 240 -0.81 -25.02 16.94
C VAL A 240 0.22 -24.91 18.05
N PHE A 241 -0.24 -24.98 19.30
CA PHE A 241 0.62 -25.07 20.46
C PHE A 241 0.58 -26.46 21.11
N VAL A 242 1.73 -27.09 21.31
CA VAL A 242 1.85 -28.40 21.97
C VAL A 242 2.00 -28.21 23.48
N ALA A 243 0.97 -28.59 24.22
CA ALA A 243 0.86 -28.47 25.66
C ALA A 243 0.75 -29.83 26.38
N THR A 244 1.08 -29.82 27.66
CA THR A 244 0.83 -30.95 28.56
C THR A 244 0.55 -30.42 29.97
N PRO A 245 -0.39 -31.02 30.73
CA PRO A 245 -0.56 -30.74 32.15
C PRO A 245 0.40 -31.55 33.04
N GLN A 246 1.11 -32.53 32.48
CA GLN A 246 1.85 -33.54 33.23
C GLN A 246 3.36 -33.27 33.26
N LYS A 247 4.03 -33.90 34.22
CA LYS A 247 5.49 -33.84 34.37
C LYS A 247 6.15 -34.94 33.54
N ASN A 248 7.40 -34.74 33.12
CA ASN A 248 8.22 -35.68 32.34
C ASN A 248 7.71 -35.95 30.91
N PHE A 249 6.88 -35.07 30.36
CA PHE A 249 6.33 -35.19 29.00
C PHE A 249 7.15 -34.43 27.92
N LEU A 250 8.33 -33.92 28.26
CA LEU A 250 9.13 -33.14 27.29
C LEU A 250 9.47 -33.96 26.04
N GLN A 251 9.91 -35.21 26.19
CA GLN A 251 10.28 -36.06 25.05
C GLN A 251 9.11 -36.30 24.11
N GLU A 252 7.92 -36.58 24.65
CA GLU A 252 6.72 -36.78 23.84
C GLU A 252 6.26 -35.50 23.13
N ARG A 253 6.37 -34.34 23.80
CA ARG A 253 6.11 -33.05 23.14
C ARG A 253 7.11 -32.76 22.01
N LEU A 254 8.39 -33.10 22.20
CA LEU A 254 9.43 -32.93 21.18
C LEU A 254 9.22 -33.87 19.98
N LYS A 255 8.74 -35.10 20.20
CA LYS A 255 8.37 -36.00 19.10
C LYS A 255 7.18 -35.44 18.33
N LEU A 256 6.12 -35.02 19.03
CA LEU A 256 4.91 -34.54 18.39
C LEU A 256 5.14 -33.23 17.60
N ILE A 257 5.92 -32.30 18.16
CA ILE A 257 6.18 -31.04 17.45
C ILE A 257 7.00 -31.29 16.17
N ALA A 258 7.93 -32.26 16.18
CA ALA A 258 8.66 -32.66 14.99
C ALA A 258 7.73 -33.26 13.92
N GLU A 259 6.81 -34.15 14.30
CA GLU A 259 5.79 -34.69 13.40
C GLU A 259 4.92 -33.59 12.75
N LEU A 260 4.54 -32.57 13.54
CA LEU A 260 3.78 -31.43 13.03
C LEU A 260 4.61 -30.58 12.06
N TRP A 261 5.88 -30.33 12.36
CA TRP A 261 6.79 -29.60 11.47
C TRP A 261 7.06 -30.34 10.17
N ASP A 262 7.27 -31.66 10.21
CA ASP A 262 7.45 -32.52 9.03
C ASP A 262 6.20 -32.50 8.14
N ALA A 263 5.01 -32.33 8.73
CA ALA A 263 3.74 -32.13 8.03
C ALA A 263 3.50 -30.69 7.56
N GLY A 264 4.46 -29.76 7.76
CA GLY A 264 4.35 -28.36 7.36
C GLY A 264 3.46 -27.49 8.26
N ILE A 265 3.07 -27.99 9.44
CA ILE A 265 2.25 -27.24 10.40
C ILE A 265 3.15 -26.35 11.26
N LYS A 266 2.81 -25.07 11.37
CA LYS A 266 3.53 -24.09 12.18
C LYS A 266 3.22 -24.30 13.67
N ALA A 267 3.96 -25.18 14.32
CA ALA A 267 3.74 -25.55 15.71
C ALA A 267 4.80 -24.98 16.67
N GLU A 268 4.41 -24.69 17.91
CA GLU A 268 5.30 -24.28 19.00
C GLU A 268 5.06 -25.06 20.29
N LEU A 269 6.04 -25.05 21.20
CA LEU A 269 5.90 -25.56 22.57
C LEU A 269 6.63 -24.66 23.56
N MET A 270 6.25 -24.73 24.83
CA MET A 270 6.99 -24.03 25.89
C MET A 270 8.33 -24.73 26.20
N TYR A 271 9.44 -24.00 26.13
CA TYR A 271 10.79 -24.46 26.47
C TYR A 271 11.01 -24.62 27.99
N LYS A 272 10.20 -25.48 28.61
CA LYS A 272 10.29 -25.90 30.01
C LYS A 272 10.09 -27.40 30.06
N ASN A 273 10.78 -28.09 30.97
CA ASN A 273 10.60 -29.53 31.14
C ASN A 273 9.16 -29.86 31.60
N ASN A 274 8.65 -29.10 32.57
CA ASN A 274 7.38 -29.35 33.25
C ASN A 274 6.52 -28.07 33.33
N PRO A 275 6.00 -27.55 32.21
CA PRO A 275 5.15 -26.36 32.22
C PRO A 275 3.79 -26.69 32.85
N LYS A 276 3.22 -25.75 33.61
CA LYS A 276 1.81 -25.85 34.06
C LYS A 276 0.89 -25.57 32.87
N LEU A 277 -0.29 -26.19 32.83
CA LEU A 277 -1.24 -26.02 31.71
C LEU A 277 -1.76 -24.58 31.58
N LEU A 278 -2.16 -23.95 32.69
CA LEU A 278 -2.75 -22.61 32.66
C LEU A 278 -1.83 -21.55 32.02
N PRO A 279 -0.53 -21.44 32.36
CA PRO A 279 0.41 -20.56 31.66
C PRO A 279 0.57 -20.86 30.16
N GLN A 280 0.41 -22.11 29.73
CA GLN A 280 0.47 -22.48 28.30
C GLN A 280 -0.77 -21.97 27.56
N LEU A 281 -1.96 -22.12 28.15
CA LEU A 281 -3.20 -21.59 27.57
C LEU A 281 -3.17 -20.06 27.49
N HIS A 282 -2.73 -19.38 28.55
CA HIS A 282 -2.56 -17.92 28.53
C HIS A 282 -1.54 -17.45 27.49
N TYR A 283 -0.47 -18.22 27.25
CA TYR A 283 0.47 -17.91 26.17
C TYR A 283 -0.24 -17.95 24.81
N CYS A 284 -1.08 -18.95 24.57
CA CYS A 284 -1.84 -19.07 23.32
C CYS A 284 -2.84 -17.92 23.14
N GLU A 285 -3.59 -17.55 24.19
CA GLU A 285 -4.48 -16.38 24.20
C GLU A 285 -3.71 -15.07 23.94
N ASN A 286 -2.51 -14.95 24.51
CA ASN A 286 -1.67 -13.76 24.35
C ASN A 286 -1.07 -13.63 22.95
N MET A 287 -0.66 -14.73 22.34
CA MET A 287 -0.08 -14.75 20.98
C MET A 287 -1.11 -14.92 19.87
N GLY A 288 -2.39 -15.18 20.22
CA GLY A 288 -3.46 -15.43 19.26
C GLY A 288 -3.34 -16.78 18.55
N ILE A 289 -2.72 -17.78 19.18
CA ILE A 289 -2.60 -19.13 18.61
C ILE A 289 -3.99 -19.80 18.68
N PRO A 290 -4.54 -20.30 17.57
CA PRO A 290 -5.94 -20.74 17.52
C PRO A 290 -6.16 -22.11 18.17
N LEU A 291 -5.18 -23.01 18.10
CA LEU A 291 -5.33 -24.40 18.52
C LEU A 291 -4.26 -24.82 19.54
N VAL A 292 -4.65 -25.64 20.51
CA VAL A 292 -3.76 -26.27 21.48
C VAL A 292 -3.92 -27.77 21.43
N VAL A 293 -2.81 -28.47 21.21
CA VAL A 293 -2.74 -29.92 21.29
C VAL A 293 -2.25 -30.31 22.69
N ILE A 294 -3.07 -31.05 23.42
CA ILE A 294 -2.81 -31.46 24.80
C ILE A 294 -2.51 -32.96 24.84
N ILE A 295 -1.33 -33.31 25.37
CA ILE A 295 -0.87 -34.69 25.55
C ILE A 295 -0.83 -35.04 27.05
N GLY A 296 -1.32 -36.21 27.42
CA GLY A 296 -1.19 -36.81 28.75
C GLY A 296 -1.06 -38.33 28.70
N GLU A 297 -0.79 -38.95 29.85
CA GLU A 297 -0.57 -40.40 30.01
C GLU A 297 -1.76 -41.24 29.56
N GLN A 298 -2.98 -40.82 29.86
CA GLN A 298 -4.18 -41.57 29.49
C GLN A 298 -4.40 -41.51 27.99
N GLU A 299 -4.28 -40.31 27.42
CA GLU A 299 -4.38 -40.06 25.99
C GLU A 299 -3.33 -40.87 25.21
N LEU A 300 -2.09 -40.91 25.71
CA LEU A 300 -1.01 -41.67 25.10
C LEU A 300 -1.27 -43.19 25.14
N LYS A 301 -1.83 -43.72 26.24
CA LYS A 301 -2.20 -45.15 26.34
C LYS A 301 -3.34 -45.52 25.40
N GLU A 302 -4.28 -44.61 25.20
CA GLU A 302 -5.46 -44.80 24.33
C GLU A 302 -5.15 -44.46 22.85
N GLY A 303 -3.95 -43.97 22.53
CA GLY A 303 -3.57 -43.57 21.18
C GLY A 303 -4.30 -42.31 20.66
N VAL A 304 -4.84 -41.52 21.58
CA VAL A 304 -5.58 -40.29 21.29
C VAL A 304 -4.81 -39.06 21.74
N ILE A 305 -5.22 -37.90 21.23
CA ILE A 305 -4.69 -36.59 21.56
C ILE A 305 -5.88 -35.64 21.69
N LYS A 306 -5.83 -34.73 22.66
CA LYS A 306 -6.87 -33.71 22.82
C LYS A 306 -6.51 -32.47 22.02
N LEU A 307 -7.39 -32.05 21.12
CA LEU A 307 -7.28 -30.79 20.40
C LEU A 307 -8.29 -29.80 20.98
N ARG A 308 -7.78 -28.68 21.46
CA ARG A 308 -8.55 -27.60 22.08
C ARG A 308 -8.55 -26.37 21.20
N SER A 309 -9.72 -25.78 20.97
CA SER A 309 -9.84 -24.43 20.41
C SER A 309 -9.60 -23.39 21.50
N VAL A 310 -8.72 -22.41 21.26
CA VAL A 310 -8.45 -21.34 22.23
C VAL A 310 -9.64 -20.39 22.32
N ALA A 311 -10.29 -20.10 21.20
CA ALA A 311 -11.43 -19.20 21.14
C ALA A 311 -12.70 -19.81 21.77
N SER A 312 -13.12 -21.01 21.34
CA SER A 312 -14.35 -21.65 21.85
C SER A 312 -14.15 -22.40 23.16
N ARG A 313 -12.90 -22.72 23.53
CA ARG A 313 -12.52 -23.55 24.69
C ARG A 313 -13.01 -25.00 24.61
N GLU A 314 -13.57 -25.42 23.48
CA GLU A 314 -14.00 -26.78 23.24
C GLU A 314 -12.82 -27.71 23.03
N GLU A 315 -12.91 -28.92 23.58
CA GLU A 315 -11.89 -29.96 23.48
C GLU A 315 -12.48 -31.19 22.76
N VAL A 316 -11.75 -31.71 21.78
CA VAL A 316 -12.12 -32.92 21.05
C VAL A 316 -10.97 -33.92 21.14
N ALA A 317 -11.30 -35.17 21.46
CA ALA A 317 -10.34 -36.27 21.42
C ALA A 317 -10.24 -36.82 20.00
N ILE A 318 -9.03 -36.86 19.45
CA ILE A 318 -8.75 -37.29 18.07
C ILE A 318 -7.67 -38.36 18.13
N LYS A 319 -7.77 -39.38 17.27
CA LYS A 319 -6.70 -40.37 17.10
C LYS A 319 -5.44 -39.70 16.56
N ARG A 320 -4.26 -40.06 17.08
CA ARG A 320 -2.99 -39.43 16.67
C ARG A 320 -2.77 -39.43 15.16
N GLU A 321 -3.17 -40.51 14.48
CA GLU A 321 -3.09 -40.66 13.02
C GLU A 321 -3.85 -39.58 12.23
N ASN A 322 -4.96 -39.08 12.79
CA ASN A 322 -5.83 -38.09 12.14
C ASN A 322 -5.51 -36.64 12.56
N LEU A 323 -4.52 -36.44 13.43
CA LEU A 323 -4.24 -35.13 14.03
C LEU A 323 -3.92 -34.07 12.97
N VAL A 324 -3.03 -34.39 12.02
CA VAL A 324 -2.59 -33.47 10.96
C VAL A 324 -3.77 -33.05 10.09
N ALA A 325 -4.58 -34.01 9.64
CA ALA A 325 -5.75 -33.74 8.80
C ALA A 325 -6.80 -32.87 9.52
N GLU A 326 -7.06 -33.15 10.80
CA GLU A 326 -8.02 -32.38 11.59
C GLU A 326 -7.54 -30.96 11.88
N ILE A 327 -6.24 -30.76 12.14
CA ILE A 327 -5.65 -29.42 12.28
C ILE A 327 -5.81 -28.64 10.97
N GLN A 328 -5.44 -29.23 9.82
CA GLN A 328 -5.56 -28.58 8.52
C GLN A 328 -7.01 -28.21 8.19
N LYS A 329 -7.96 -29.10 8.49
CA LYS A 329 -9.39 -28.84 8.33
C LYS A 329 -9.84 -27.62 9.14
N ARG A 330 -9.55 -27.59 10.44
CA ARG A 330 -9.98 -26.47 11.31
C ARG A 330 -9.34 -25.14 10.94
N LEU A 331 -8.09 -25.17 10.45
CA LEU A 331 -7.39 -23.98 9.98
C LEU A 331 -7.93 -23.47 8.64
N SER A 332 -8.55 -24.33 7.82
CA SER A 332 -9.21 -23.92 6.58
C SER A 332 -10.62 -23.35 6.79
N GLU A 333 -11.27 -23.72 7.90
CA GLU A 333 -12.60 -23.27 8.29
C GLU A 333 -12.58 -21.97 9.13
N SER A 334 -11.41 -21.55 9.60
CA SER A 334 -11.19 -20.34 10.44
C SER A 334 -10.70 -19.16 9.61
#